data_AF-A0A959ER79-F1
#
_entry.id   AF-A0A959ER79-F1
#
_cell.length_a   1.000
_cell.length_b   1.000
_cell.length_c   1.000
_cell.angle_alpha   90.00
_cell.angle_beta   90.00
_cell.angle_gamma   90.00
#
_symmetry.space_group_name_H-M   'P 1'
#
loop_
_entity.id
_entity.type
_entity.pdbx_description
1 polymer ?
#
loop_
_entity_poly.entity_id
_entity_poly.type
_entity_poly.pdbx_seq_one_letter_code
_entity_poly.pdbx_strand_id
1 'polypeptide(L)'
;MSIVASFFNNRLKISLRQERAVLLVCTLIALLFWFFVKLSKSYRSEYVFDVIYLLPDEEAFLDNPPAQLNATVEGEGWDLLHFSLFNPRSPLIFDLRDFDLPSLDRRYLIDRLQRKVVASNVRIADLREDLINLSYEKKVSKKVPVRASLDLQFAPEHHLRGAVGIEPDSVELTGPVSLIDPIEQWRTDSTQLEALQKDVQVELPLARPQQEVIQIEPALVTVTVPVETFVEKTFLFVPVLIKNAPDSISIFPSTVKIVCVVGMSHYNEVSATDFTVEADLQGISPR
;
A
#
# COMPACT_ATOMS: atom_id res chain seq x y z
N MET A 1 -23.30 -35.83 -75.79
CA MET A 1 -24.09 -35.34 -74.64
C MET A 1 -23.28 -34.57 -73.56
N SER A 2 -21.96 -34.39 -73.67
CA SER A 2 -21.14 -33.83 -72.56
C SER A 2 -20.81 -32.31 -72.66
N ILE A 3 -20.93 -31.69 -73.83
CA ILE A 3 -20.51 -30.27 -74.03
C ILE A 3 -21.64 -29.28 -73.66
N VAL A 4 -22.91 -29.68 -73.80
CA VAL A 4 -24.07 -28.83 -73.45
C VAL A 4 -24.23 -28.71 -71.93
N ALA A 5 -23.93 -29.77 -71.17
CA ALA A 5 -23.99 -29.75 -69.71
C ALA A 5 -22.89 -28.87 -69.09
N SER A 6 -21.68 -28.84 -69.65
CA SER A 6 -20.60 -27.98 -69.13
C SER A 6 -20.82 -26.49 -69.44
N PHE A 7 -21.40 -26.16 -70.60
CA PHE A 7 -21.75 -24.78 -70.96
C PHE A 7 -22.92 -24.23 -70.12
N PHE A 8 -23.94 -25.04 -69.85
CA PHE A 8 -25.08 -24.64 -69.01
C PHE A 8 -24.66 -24.47 -67.54
N ASN A 9 -23.84 -25.41 -67.02
CA ASN A 9 -23.36 -25.35 -65.65
C ASN A 9 -22.40 -24.16 -65.43
N ASN A 10 -21.60 -23.77 -66.42
CA ASN A 10 -20.71 -22.60 -66.31
C ASN A 10 -21.48 -21.27 -66.41
N ARG A 11 -22.53 -21.17 -67.26
CA ARG A 11 -23.41 -19.97 -67.28
C ARG A 11 -24.25 -19.81 -66.03
N LEU A 12 -24.77 -20.90 -65.45
CA LEU A 12 -25.46 -20.89 -64.14
C LEU A 12 -24.51 -20.49 -63.00
N LYS A 13 -23.27 -20.98 -63.00
CA LYS A 13 -22.27 -20.63 -61.97
C LYS A 13 -21.79 -19.17 -62.08
N ILE A 14 -21.76 -18.61 -63.29
CA ILE A 14 -21.46 -17.20 -63.55
C ILE A 14 -22.65 -16.30 -63.16
N SER A 15 -23.90 -16.65 -63.51
CA SER A 15 -25.07 -15.85 -63.10
C SER A 15 -25.32 -15.91 -61.59
N LEU A 16 -25.14 -17.08 -60.95
CA LEU A 16 -25.25 -17.23 -59.48
C LEU A 16 -24.19 -16.40 -58.72
N ARG A 17 -22.97 -16.26 -59.28
CA ARG A 17 -21.94 -15.36 -58.72
C ARG A 17 -22.34 -13.89 -58.87
N GLN A 18 -22.96 -13.54 -60.00
CA GLN A 18 -23.38 -12.17 -60.31
C GLN A 18 -24.61 -11.75 -59.48
N GLU A 19 -25.58 -12.64 -59.30
CA GLU A 19 -26.77 -12.44 -58.44
C GLU A 19 -26.36 -12.31 -56.96
N ARG A 20 -25.42 -13.15 -56.48
CA ARG A 20 -24.86 -13.02 -55.13
C ARG A 20 -24.07 -11.73 -54.96
N ALA A 21 -23.33 -11.29 -55.98
CA ALA A 21 -22.62 -10.01 -55.94
C ALA A 21 -23.60 -8.82 -55.88
N VAL A 22 -24.68 -8.85 -56.67
CA VAL A 22 -25.73 -7.83 -56.62
C VAL A 22 -26.41 -7.83 -55.25
N LEU A 23 -26.75 -9.00 -54.69
CA LEU A 23 -27.33 -9.10 -53.35
C LEU A 23 -26.38 -8.56 -52.28
N LEU A 24 -25.08 -8.87 -52.35
CA LEU A 24 -24.08 -8.33 -51.42
C LEU A 24 -23.96 -6.80 -51.53
N VAL A 25 -23.93 -6.25 -52.75
CA VAL A 25 -23.86 -4.80 -52.97
C VAL A 25 -25.13 -4.12 -52.44
N CYS A 26 -26.31 -4.63 -52.76
CA CYS A 26 -27.57 -4.09 -52.26
C CYS A 26 -27.67 -4.19 -50.73
N THR A 27 -27.23 -5.31 -50.15
CA THR A 27 -27.18 -5.49 -48.69
C THR A 27 -26.21 -4.51 -48.04
N LEU A 28 -25.03 -4.30 -48.64
CA LEU A 28 -24.04 -3.34 -48.17
C LEU A 28 -24.59 -1.91 -48.22
N ILE A 29 -25.24 -1.52 -49.32
CA ILE A 29 -25.86 -0.20 -49.45
C ILE A 29 -26.98 -0.03 -48.42
N ALA A 30 -27.86 -1.01 -48.26
CA ALA A 30 -28.91 -0.98 -47.24
C ALA A 30 -28.33 -0.88 -45.82
N LEU A 31 -27.23 -1.59 -45.53
CA LEU A 31 -26.53 -1.54 -44.26
C LEU A 31 -25.87 -0.17 -44.03
N LEU A 32 -25.28 0.44 -45.06
CA LEU A 32 -24.75 1.80 -45.00
C LEU A 32 -25.86 2.81 -44.70
N PHE A 33 -26.99 2.76 -45.41
CA PHE A 33 -28.11 3.65 -45.12
C PHE A 33 -28.67 3.44 -43.71
N TRP A 34 -28.83 2.19 -43.27
CA TRP A 34 -29.23 1.88 -41.91
C TRP A 34 -28.25 2.45 -40.89
N PHE A 35 -26.95 2.33 -41.13
CA PHE A 35 -25.89 2.90 -40.30
C PHE A 35 -25.98 4.43 -40.23
N PHE A 36 -26.10 5.12 -41.37
CA PHE A 36 -26.26 6.58 -41.41
C PHE A 36 -27.50 7.06 -40.64
N VAL A 37 -28.65 6.39 -40.82
CA VAL A 37 -29.91 6.72 -40.12
C VAL A 37 -29.81 6.44 -38.62
N LYS A 38 -29.08 5.40 -38.22
CA LYS A 38 -28.84 5.13 -36.80
C LYS A 38 -27.95 6.19 -36.20
N LEU A 39 -26.92 6.63 -36.91
CA LEU A 39 -25.92 7.55 -36.39
C LEU A 39 -26.37 9.02 -36.40
N SER A 40 -27.40 9.37 -37.17
CA SER A 40 -28.04 10.71 -37.14
C SER A 40 -29.02 10.93 -35.98
N LYS A 41 -29.18 9.96 -35.07
CA LYS A 41 -30.00 10.11 -33.87
C LYS A 41 -29.16 10.64 -32.71
N SER A 42 -29.82 11.28 -31.76
CA SER A 42 -29.20 11.69 -30.50
C SER A 42 -29.10 10.50 -29.53
N TYR A 43 -27.94 10.38 -28.89
CA TYR A 43 -27.67 9.36 -27.87
C TYR A 43 -27.06 10.00 -26.63
N ARG A 44 -27.11 9.26 -25.53
CA ARG A 44 -26.37 9.55 -24.30
C ARG A 44 -25.33 8.48 -24.09
N SER A 45 -24.12 8.89 -23.77
CA SER A 45 -23.02 7.99 -23.42
C SER A 45 -22.30 8.52 -22.20
N GLU A 46 -21.78 7.63 -21.37
CA GLU A 46 -20.85 8.01 -20.31
C GLU A 46 -19.46 8.21 -20.90
N TYR A 47 -18.77 9.24 -20.41
CA TYR A 47 -17.39 9.54 -20.78
C TYR A 47 -16.61 9.94 -19.52
N VAL A 48 -15.39 9.41 -19.41
CA VAL A 48 -14.49 9.65 -18.30
C VAL A 48 -13.51 10.75 -18.68
N PHE A 49 -13.51 11.85 -17.93
CA PHE A 49 -12.58 12.95 -18.09
C PHE A 49 -11.47 12.85 -17.04
N ASP A 50 -10.22 12.80 -17.48
CA ASP A 50 -9.07 12.92 -16.58
C ASP A 50 -8.96 14.36 -16.05
N VAL A 51 -8.66 14.50 -14.76
CA VAL A 51 -8.55 15.79 -14.07
C VAL A 51 -7.19 15.91 -13.38
N ILE A 52 -6.58 17.08 -13.50
CA ILE A 52 -5.33 17.44 -12.83
C ILE A 52 -5.59 18.71 -12.01
N TYR A 53 -5.22 18.65 -10.74
CA TYR A 53 -5.28 19.78 -9.82
C TYR A 53 -3.86 20.29 -9.60
N LEU A 54 -3.60 21.55 -9.96
CA LEU A 54 -2.32 22.21 -9.71
C LEU A 54 -2.42 22.95 -8.38
N LEU A 55 -1.74 22.43 -7.37
CA LEU A 55 -1.63 23.07 -6.06
C LEU A 55 -0.56 24.16 -6.06
N PRO A 56 -0.66 25.15 -5.16
CA PRO A 56 0.47 25.98 -4.74
C PRO A 56 1.69 25.15 -4.33
N ASP A 57 2.86 25.77 -4.48
CA ASP A 57 4.10 25.17 -4.01
C ASP A 57 4.03 24.94 -2.48
N GLU A 58 4.60 23.84 -2.01
CA GLU A 58 4.60 23.44 -0.59
C GLU A 58 3.22 23.10 0.02
N GLU A 59 2.20 22.82 -0.78
CA GLU A 59 0.90 22.36 -0.28
C GLU A 59 0.61 20.89 -0.64
N ALA A 60 -0.28 20.26 0.14
CA ALA A 60 -0.74 18.90 -0.04
C ALA A 60 -2.23 18.78 0.30
N PHE A 61 -2.95 17.95 -0.45
CA PHE A 61 -4.34 17.64 -0.16
C PHE A 61 -4.47 16.85 1.14
N LEU A 62 -5.49 17.16 1.94
CA LEU A 62 -5.88 16.33 3.10
C LEU A 62 -6.49 15.00 2.62
N ASP A 63 -7.32 15.09 1.59
CA ASP A 63 -7.94 13.97 0.91
C ASP A 63 -7.76 14.15 -0.60
N ASN A 64 -7.29 13.11 -1.29
CA ASN A 64 -7.08 13.18 -2.73
C ASN A 64 -8.41 13.43 -3.46
N PRO A 65 -8.54 14.54 -4.21
CA PRO A 65 -9.71 14.76 -5.04
C PRO A 65 -9.77 13.74 -6.19
N PRO A 66 -10.95 13.47 -6.77
CA PRO A 66 -11.08 12.48 -7.82
C PRO A 66 -10.27 12.88 -9.05
N ALA A 67 -9.36 12.00 -9.46
CA ALA A 67 -8.54 12.16 -10.67
C ALA A 67 -9.35 11.98 -11.96
N GLN A 68 -10.58 11.48 -11.86
CA GLN A 68 -11.47 11.20 -12.98
C GLN A 68 -12.89 11.67 -12.68
N LEU A 69 -13.55 12.24 -13.67
CA LEU A 69 -14.94 12.68 -13.60
C LEU A 69 -15.78 11.92 -14.62
N ASN A 70 -16.88 11.36 -14.14
CA ASN A 70 -17.79 10.56 -14.96
C ASN A 70 -18.97 11.43 -15.38
N ALA A 71 -18.95 11.88 -16.63
CA ALA A 71 -19.99 12.73 -17.17
C ALA A 71 -20.86 11.97 -18.19
N THR A 72 -22.16 12.26 -18.17
CA THR A 72 -23.07 11.84 -19.25
C THR A 72 -23.02 12.89 -20.35
N VAL A 73 -22.70 12.43 -21.54
CA VAL A 73 -22.47 13.22 -22.73
C VAL A 73 -23.60 12.93 -23.73
N GLU A 74 -24.23 13.97 -24.28
CA GLU A 74 -25.36 13.87 -25.21
C GLU A 74 -25.06 14.62 -26.51
N GLY A 75 -25.31 13.96 -27.64
CA GLY A 75 -25.09 14.52 -28.98
C GLY A 75 -25.58 13.56 -30.07
N GLU A 76 -25.48 13.99 -31.32
CA GLU A 76 -25.74 13.09 -32.45
C GLU A 76 -24.71 11.95 -32.47
N GLY A 77 -25.10 10.77 -32.94
CA GLY A 77 -24.22 9.61 -32.99
C GLY A 77 -22.94 9.87 -33.79
N TRP A 78 -22.99 10.70 -34.83
CA TRP A 78 -21.80 11.09 -35.61
C TRP A 78 -20.83 11.94 -34.77
N ASP A 79 -21.37 12.90 -34.02
CA ASP A 79 -20.59 13.77 -33.14
C ASP A 79 -19.98 12.98 -31.98
N LEU A 80 -20.74 12.08 -31.36
CA LEU A 80 -20.26 11.20 -30.28
C LEU A 80 -19.18 10.23 -30.77
N LEU A 81 -19.33 9.67 -31.97
CA LEU A 81 -18.33 8.81 -32.58
C LEU A 81 -17.04 9.59 -32.86
N HIS A 82 -17.16 10.78 -33.45
CA HIS A 82 -16.02 11.66 -33.70
C HIS A 82 -15.33 12.05 -32.39
N PHE A 83 -16.10 12.45 -31.38
CA PHE A 83 -15.61 12.77 -30.04
C PHE A 83 -14.86 11.59 -29.42
N SER A 84 -15.40 10.37 -29.50
CA SER A 84 -14.73 9.18 -28.96
C SER A 84 -13.44 8.81 -29.70
N LEU A 85 -13.34 9.05 -31.00
CA LEU A 85 -12.21 8.63 -31.83
C LEU A 85 -11.08 9.66 -31.89
N PHE A 86 -11.42 10.95 -31.90
CA PHE A 86 -10.48 12.03 -32.22
C PHE A 86 -10.30 13.06 -31.10
N ASN A 87 -11.10 13.02 -30.03
CA ASN A 87 -10.91 13.98 -28.95
C ASN A 87 -9.59 13.69 -28.23
N PRO A 88 -8.65 14.66 -28.14
CA PRO A 88 -7.45 14.48 -27.35
C PRO A 88 -7.85 14.25 -25.89
N ARG A 89 -7.29 13.20 -25.28
CA ARG A 89 -7.30 12.91 -23.83
C ARG A 89 -6.56 13.99 -23.02
N SER A 90 -6.67 15.24 -23.42
CA SER A 90 -6.18 16.37 -22.64
C SER A 90 -6.86 16.30 -21.28
N PRO A 91 -6.13 16.44 -20.17
CA PRO A 91 -6.73 16.49 -18.84
C PRO A 91 -7.48 17.82 -18.65
N LEU A 92 -8.48 17.83 -17.78
CA LEU A 92 -9.10 19.06 -17.29
C LEU A 92 -8.21 19.60 -16.18
N ILE A 93 -7.67 20.79 -16.36
CA ILE A 93 -6.73 21.39 -15.40
C ILE A 93 -7.49 22.38 -14.52
N PHE A 94 -7.45 22.16 -13.21
CA PHE A 94 -7.86 23.12 -12.20
C PHE A 94 -6.60 23.71 -11.56
N ASP A 95 -6.40 25.01 -11.78
CA ASP A 95 -5.29 25.74 -11.18
C ASP A 95 -5.75 26.37 -9.87
N LEU A 96 -5.26 25.84 -8.74
CA LEU A 96 -5.58 26.31 -7.40
C LEU A 96 -4.55 27.32 -6.88
N ARG A 97 -3.55 27.67 -7.70
CA ARG A 97 -2.50 28.65 -7.34
C ARG A 97 -3.02 30.08 -7.30
N ASP A 98 -3.96 30.39 -8.19
CA ASP A 98 -4.50 31.74 -8.36
C ASP A 98 -5.77 31.99 -7.54
N PHE A 99 -6.45 30.92 -7.11
CA PHE A 99 -7.75 31.00 -6.43
C PHE A 99 -7.89 29.93 -5.35
N ASP A 100 -8.14 30.37 -4.13
CA ASP A 100 -8.56 29.52 -3.03
C ASP A 100 -10.03 29.14 -3.22
N LEU A 101 -10.25 27.98 -3.85
CA LEU A 101 -11.57 27.40 -4.07
C LEU A 101 -11.72 26.19 -3.14
N PRO A 102 -12.41 26.33 -2.00
CA PRO A 102 -12.54 25.23 -1.03
C PRO A 102 -13.37 24.06 -1.57
N SER A 103 -14.18 24.29 -2.59
CA SER A 103 -14.98 23.24 -3.22
C SER A 103 -15.39 23.60 -4.65
N LEU A 104 -15.51 22.60 -5.51
CA LEU A 104 -16.06 22.71 -6.86
C LEU A 104 -17.48 22.13 -6.90
N ASP A 105 -18.48 22.98 -7.16
CA ASP A 105 -19.86 22.55 -7.29
C ASP A 105 -20.15 21.97 -8.69
N ARG A 106 -21.15 21.08 -8.77
CA ARG A 106 -21.57 20.45 -10.03
C ARG A 106 -21.81 21.44 -11.17
N ARG A 107 -22.37 22.62 -10.89
CA ARG A 107 -22.64 23.62 -11.94
C ARG A 107 -21.34 24.17 -12.54
N TYR A 108 -20.37 24.50 -11.70
CA TYR A 108 -19.05 24.94 -12.16
C TYR A 108 -18.34 23.83 -12.96
N LEU A 109 -18.40 22.58 -12.48
CA LEU A 109 -17.79 21.43 -13.16
C LEU A 109 -18.41 21.19 -14.54
N ILE A 110 -19.75 21.21 -14.64
CA ILE A 110 -20.47 21.07 -15.92
C ILE A 110 -20.10 22.21 -16.87
N ASP A 111 -20.05 23.46 -16.41
CA ASP A 111 -19.68 24.59 -17.26
C ASP A 111 -18.24 24.48 -17.80
N ARG A 112 -17.29 24.06 -16.95
CA ARG A 112 -15.90 23.80 -17.35
C ARG A 112 -15.79 22.67 -18.37
N LEU A 113 -16.52 21.57 -18.15
CA LEU A 113 -16.57 20.45 -19.10
C LEU A 113 -17.24 20.85 -20.41
N GLN A 114 -18.33 21.61 -20.36
CA GLN A 114 -19.06 22.08 -21.54
C GLN A 114 -18.17 22.96 -22.44
N ARG A 115 -17.39 23.86 -21.85
CA ARG A 115 -16.41 24.70 -22.58
C ARG A 115 -15.34 23.87 -23.28
N LYS A 116 -14.95 22.73 -22.69
CA LYS A 116 -13.96 21.82 -23.27
C LYS A 116 -14.51 21.03 -24.45
N VAL A 117 -15.77 20.58 -24.38
CA VAL A 117 -16.40 19.77 -25.44
C VAL A 117 -17.13 20.59 -26.50
N VAL A 118 -17.14 21.92 -26.38
CA VAL A 118 -17.90 22.82 -27.28
C VAL A 118 -17.54 22.63 -28.76
N ALA A 119 -16.28 22.30 -29.07
CA ALA A 119 -15.81 22.10 -30.43
C ALA A 119 -16.34 20.81 -31.08
N SER A 120 -16.93 19.90 -30.31
CA SER A 120 -17.44 18.60 -30.78
C SER A 120 -18.96 18.56 -30.96
N ASN A 121 -19.67 19.70 -30.90
CA ASN A 121 -21.15 19.79 -31.00
C ASN A 121 -21.90 18.89 -30.00
N VAL A 122 -21.26 18.62 -28.87
CA VAL A 122 -21.74 17.70 -27.85
C VAL A 122 -22.06 18.49 -26.58
N ARG A 123 -23.07 18.06 -25.83
CA ARG A 123 -23.44 18.67 -24.54
C ARG A 123 -23.16 17.73 -23.38
N ILE A 124 -22.79 18.31 -22.25
CA ILE A 124 -22.75 17.61 -20.97
C ILE A 124 -24.18 17.60 -20.42
N ALA A 125 -24.79 16.42 -20.37
CA ALA A 125 -26.15 16.23 -19.88
C ALA A 125 -26.19 16.03 -18.36
N ASP A 126 -25.19 15.34 -17.82
CA ASP A 126 -25.11 15.04 -16.39
C ASP A 126 -23.65 14.84 -15.95
N LEU A 127 -23.42 14.91 -14.64
CA LEU A 127 -22.14 14.63 -13.99
C LEU A 127 -22.43 13.83 -12.72
N ARG A 128 -21.70 12.73 -12.51
CA ARG A 128 -21.88 11.85 -11.37
C ARG A 128 -21.53 12.52 -10.04
N GLU A 129 -20.51 13.38 -10.05
CA GLU A 129 -20.03 14.08 -8.87
C GLU A 129 -20.81 15.39 -8.64
N ASP A 130 -21.44 15.52 -7.47
CA ASP A 130 -22.20 16.73 -7.11
C ASP A 130 -21.34 17.85 -6.51
N LEU A 131 -20.31 17.46 -5.75
CA LEU A 131 -19.41 18.36 -5.05
C LEU A 131 -18.03 17.70 -4.92
N ILE A 132 -16.98 18.45 -5.22
CA ILE A 132 -15.59 18.04 -4.94
C ILE A 132 -15.04 19.00 -3.89
N ASN A 133 -14.75 18.49 -2.70
CA ASN A 133 -14.08 19.28 -1.67
C ASN A 133 -12.58 19.30 -1.97
N LEU A 134 -12.01 20.50 -2.00
CA LEU A 134 -10.60 20.74 -2.23
C LEU A 134 -10.00 21.26 -0.93
N SER A 135 -9.83 20.36 0.03
CA SER A 135 -9.15 20.68 1.28
C SER A 135 -7.66 20.38 1.14
N TYR A 136 -6.84 21.41 1.23
CA TYR A 136 -5.39 21.31 1.19
C TYR A 136 -4.78 22.20 2.27
N GLU A 137 -3.60 21.80 2.72
CA GLU A 137 -2.85 22.46 3.78
C GLU A 137 -1.36 22.46 3.42
N LYS A 138 -0.57 23.15 4.24
CA LYS A 138 0.89 23.12 4.12
C LYS A 138 1.41 21.68 4.18
N LYS A 139 2.20 21.33 3.19
CA LYS A 139 2.98 20.10 3.14
C LYS A 139 4.20 20.24 4.04
N VAL A 140 4.37 19.26 4.92
CA VAL A 140 5.53 19.19 5.82
C VAL A 140 6.20 17.84 5.66
N SER A 141 7.50 17.81 5.98
CA SER A 141 8.26 16.59 6.11
C SER A 141 8.72 16.42 7.55
N LYS A 142 8.55 15.22 8.10
CA LYS A 142 8.92 14.87 9.48
C LYS A 142 9.64 13.53 9.51
N LYS A 143 10.80 13.50 10.14
CA LYS A 143 11.56 12.28 10.39
C LYS A 143 11.11 11.63 11.70
N VAL A 144 10.68 10.38 11.64
CA VAL A 144 10.18 9.62 12.80
C VAL A 144 10.90 8.29 12.96
N PRO A 145 11.12 7.80 14.20
CA PRO A 145 11.71 6.50 14.44
C PRO A 145 10.81 5.35 13.97
N VAL A 146 11.43 4.28 13.49
CA VAL A 146 10.75 3.06 13.06
C VAL A 146 10.71 2.03 14.19
N ARG A 147 9.56 1.36 14.36
CA ARG A 147 9.41 0.21 15.25
C ARG A 147 9.02 -1.03 14.46
N ALA A 148 9.80 -2.10 14.61
CA ALA A 148 9.49 -3.38 13.99
C ALA A 148 8.31 -4.05 14.71
N SER A 149 7.31 -4.48 13.95
CA SER A 149 6.17 -5.28 14.44
C SER A 149 6.47 -6.76 14.20
N LEU A 150 7.16 -7.40 15.15
CA LEU A 150 7.63 -8.78 15.02
C LEU A 150 6.96 -9.71 16.04
N ASP A 151 6.59 -10.90 15.56
CA ASP A 151 6.30 -12.05 16.41
C ASP A 151 7.45 -13.07 16.24
N LEU A 152 8.25 -13.25 17.30
CA LEU A 152 9.49 -14.03 17.27
C LEU A 152 9.30 -15.35 18.02
N GLN A 153 9.41 -16.46 17.30
CA GLN A 153 9.42 -17.81 17.87
C GLN A 153 10.79 -18.45 17.67
N PHE A 154 11.46 -18.75 18.78
CA PHE A 154 12.81 -19.31 18.78
C PHE A 154 12.79 -20.84 18.82
N ALA A 155 13.83 -21.46 18.27
CA ALA A 155 14.08 -22.89 18.49
C ALA A 155 14.45 -23.15 19.98
N PRO A 156 14.35 -24.39 20.47
CA PRO A 156 14.79 -24.74 21.82
C PRO A 156 16.21 -24.26 22.11
N GLU A 157 16.44 -23.74 23.32
CA GLU A 157 17.73 -23.19 23.76
C GLU A 157 18.21 -21.95 22.99
N HIS A 158 17.41 -21.37 22.08
CA HIS A 158 17.76 -20.13 21.39
C HIS A 158 16.91 -18.97 21.90
N HIS A 159 17.54 -17.80 22.03
CA HIS A 159 16.87 -16.58 22.48
C HIS A 159 17.45 -15.34 21.79
N LEU A 160 16.76 -14.21 21.95
CA LEU A 160 17.18 -12.92 21.43
C LEU A 160 18.47 -12.44 22.13
N ARG A 161 19.50 -12.12 21.35
CA ARG A 161 20.76 -11.53 21.83
C ARG A 161 20.72 -10.00 21.73
N GLY A 162 20.29 -9.32 22.79
CA GLY A 162 20.24 -7.86 22.82
C GLY A 162 19.01 -7.29 22.09
N ALA A 163 19.15 -6.11 21.48
CA ALA A 163 18.06 -5.42 20.81
C ALA A 163 17.99 -5.75 19.31
N VAL A 164 16.78 -5.74 18.75
CA VAL A 164 16.56 -5.84 17.31
C VAL A 164 17.10 -4.59 16.63
N GLY A 165 17.96 -4.77 15.63
CA GLY A 165 18.48 -3.68 14.80
C GLY A 165 17.51 -3.32 13.68
N ILE A 166 17.37 -2.03 13.39
CA ILE A 166 16.54 -1.53 12.28
C ILE A 166 17.38 -0.51 11.51
N GLU A 167 17.51 -0.70 10.20
CA GLU A 167 18.29 0.17 9.32
C GLU A 167 17.50 0.52 8.04
N PRO A 168 17.19 1.81 7.79
CA PRO A 168 17.42 2.95 8.69
C PRO A 168 16.55 2.90 9.97
N ASP A 169 17.05 3.50 11.05
CA ASP A 169 16.35 3.59 12.34
C ASP A 169 15.14 4.54 12.34
N SER A 170 14.99 5.28 11.25
CA SER A 170 14.05 6.37 11.09
C SER A 170 13.67 6.57 9.62
N VAL A 171 12.45 7.05 9.40
CA VAL A 171 11.86 7.27 8.06
C VAL A 171 11.34 8.68 7.96
N GLU A 172 11.32 9.22 6.75
CA GLU A 172 10.78 10.52 6.42
C GLU A 172 9.32 10.38 5.98
N LEU A 173 8.43 11.10 6.67
CA LEU A 173 7.01 11.18 6.35
C LEU A 173 6.72 12.55 5.74
N THR A 174 6.15 12.58 4.53
CA THR A 174 5.76 13.80 3.84
C THR A 174 4.26 13.83 3.62
N GLY A 175 3.59 14.93 3.96
CA GLY A 175 2.14 15.07 3.79
C GLY A 175 1.59 16.34 4.44
N PRO A 176 0.26 16.46 4.56
CA PRO A 176 -0.40 17.59 5.22
C PRO A 176 -0.01 17.71 6.69
N VAL A 177 0.23 18.94 7.17
CA VAL A 177 0.68 19.22 8.55
C VAL A 177 -0.21 18.59 9.62
N SER A 178 -1.53 18.67 9.46
CA SER A 178 -2.50 18.08 10.40
C SER A 178 -2.38 16.56 10.56
N LEU A 179 -1.92 15.85 9.51
CA LEU A 179 -1.73 14.41 9.53
C LEU A 179 -0.34 14.00 10.01
N ILE A 180 0.69 14.80 9.69
CA ILE A 180 2.09 14.47 9.99
C ILE A 180 2.49 14.84 11.42
N ASP A 181 2.06 16.00 11.92
CA ASP A 181 2.40 16.50 13.25
C ASP A 181 2.10 15.50 14.39
N PRO A 182 0.95 14.82 14.46
CA PRO A 182 0.64 13.90 15.55
C PRO A 182 1.42 12.56 15.48
N ILE A 183 2.11 12.27 14.39
CA ILE A 183 2.82 10.99 14.22
C ILE A 183 4.17 11.04 14.96
N GLU A 184 4.32 10.25 16.02
CA GLU A 184 5.57 10.17 16.80
C GLU A 184 6.50 9.03 16.36
N GLN A 185 5.95 7.98 15.75
CA GLN A 185 6.67 6.77 15.36
C GLN A 185 5.94 6.08 14.22
N TRP A 186 6.68 5.34 13.39
CA TRP A 186 6.11 4.51 12.33
C TRP A 186 6.40 3.04 12.58
N ARG A 187 5.50 2.15 12.14
CA ARG A 187 5.65 0.70 12.33
C ARG A 187 5.94 0.00 11.01
N THR A 188 6.64 -1.12 11.07
CA THR A 188 6.68 -2.08 9.95
C THR A 188 5.38 -2.88 9.87
N ASP A 189 5.14 -3.51 8.71
CA ASP A 189 4.14 -4.55 8.61
C ASP A 189 4.42 -5.69 9.60
N SER A 190 3.35 -6.31 10.09
CA SER A 190 3.42 -7.41 11.05
C SER A 190 4.05 -8.64 10.40
N THR A 191 5.15 -9.12 10.97
CA THR A 191 5.86 -10.28 10.44
C THR A 191 6.10 -11.30 11.54
N GLN A 192 5.82 -12.57 11.24
CA GLN A 192 6.09 -13.69 12.13
C GLN A 192 7.35 -14.41 11.66
N LEU A 193 8.30 -14.63 12.58
CA LEU A 193 9.54 -15.37 12.32
C LEU A 193 9.60 -16.58 13.26
N GLU A 194 9.65 -17.77 12.67
CA GLU A 194 9.59 -19.04 13.41
C GLU A 194 10.92 -19.80 13.39
N ALA A 195 11.10 -20.67 14.39
CA ALA A 195 12.24 -21.57 14.54
C ALA A 195 13.61 -20.87 14.43
N LEU A 196 13.73 -19.67 15.00
CA LEU A 196 14.95 -18.87 14.95
C LEU A 196 16.10 -19.56 15.68
N GLN A 197 17.21 -19.80 14.96
CA GLN A 197 18.43 -20.44 15.47
C GLN A 197 19.69 -19.60 15.32
N LYS A 198 19.69 -18.63 14.39
CA LYS A 198 20.82 -17.76 14.06
C LYS A 198 20.31 -16.36 13.79
N ASP A 199 21.21 -15.39 13.78
CA ASP A 199 20.91 -14.01 13.38
C ASP A 199 20.16 -14.01 12.03
N VAL A 200 19.02 -13.31 11.99
CA VAL A 200 18.19 -13.19 10.79
C VAL A 200 18.11 -11.73 10.39
N GLN A 201 18.28 -11.48 9.10
CA GLN A 201 18.12 -10.16 8.50
C GLN A 201 17.00 -10.23 7.45
N VAL A 202 15.99 -9.38 7.59
CA VAL A 202 14.82 -9.36 6.70
C VAL A 202 14.52 -7.91 6.30
N GLU A 203 14.25 -7.70 5.02
CA GLU A 203 13.68 -6.43 4.54
C GLU A 203 12.17 -6.45 4.75
N LEU A 204 11.67 -5.50 5.55
CA LEU A 204 10.26 -5.37 5.86
C LEU A 204 9.69 -4.08 5.29
N PRO A 205 8.52 -4.13 4.63
CA PRO A 205 7.80 -2.92 4.25
C PRO A 205 7.27 -2.20 5.50
N LEU A 206 7.19 -0.89 5.40
CA LEU A 206 6.51 -0.07 6.39
C LEU A 206 5.01 -0.25 6.30
N ALA A 207 4.33 -0.14 7.45
CA ALA A 207 2.88 -0.21 7.51
C ALA A 207 2.27 0.85 6.59
N ARG A 208 1.27 0.46 5.81
CA ARG A 208 0.58 1.40 4.92
C ARG A 208 -0.08 2.52 5.74
N PRO A 209 0.06 3.78 5.31
CA PRO A 209 -0.63 4.88 5.98
C PRO A 209 -2.14 4.71 5.84
N GLN A 210 -2.89 5.16 6.85
CA GLN A 210 -4.35 5.13 6.78
C GLN A 210 -4.89 6.09 5.69
N GLN A 211 -4.16 7.18 5.44
CA GLN A 211 -4.45 8.16 4.41
C GLN A 211 -3.40 8.07 3.29
N GLU A 212 -3.85 7.89 2.05
CA GLU A 212 -2.97 7.76 0.88
C GLU A 212 -2.18 9.04 0.54
N VAL A 213 -2.54 10.18 1.15
CA VAL A 213 -1.84 11.46 0.97
C VAL A 213 -0.49 11.53 1.70
N ILE A 214 -0.22 10.58 2.60
CA ILE A 214 1.05 10.49 3.33
C ILE A 214 2.03 9.66 2.49
N GLN A 215 3.17 10.26 2.18
CA GLN A 215 4.30 9.62 1.51
C GLN A 215 5.35 9.23 2.54
N ILE A 216 5.96 8.06 2.35
CA ILE A 216 6.91 7.47 3.30
C ILE A 216 8.18 7.08 2.55
N GLU A 217 9.33 7.55 3.02
CA GLU A 217 10.63 7.26 2.43
C GLU A 217 11.69 6.91 3.50
N PRO A 218 12.43 5.79 3.36
CA PRO A 218 12.24 4.72 2.38
C PRO A 218 10.99 3.87 2.69
N ALA A 219 10.46 3.14 1.69
CA ALA A 219 9.31 2.26 1.87
C ALA A 219 9.64 0.92 2.57
N LEU A 220 10.92 0.55 2.58
CA LEU A 220 11.45 -0.70 3.11
C LEU A 220 12.53 -0.38 4.15
N VAL A 221 12.57 -1.16 5.21
CA VAL A 221 13.64 -1.12 6.22
C VAL A 221 14.21 -2.51 6.43
N THR A 222 15.49 -2.57 6.74
CA THR A 222 16.16 -3.82 7.07
C THR A 222 16.10 -4.06 8.56
N VAL A 223 15.54 -5.19 8.96
CA VAL A 223 15.40 -5.59 10.36
C VAL A 223 16.32 -6.77 10.64
N THR A 224 17.20 -6.59 11.63
CA THR A 224 18.18 -7.59 12.06
C THR A 224 17.80 -8.11 13.45
N VAL A 225 17.43 -9.38 13.53
CA VAL A 225 17.10 -10.08 14.77
C VAL A 225 18.33 -10.90 15.20
N PRO A 226 19.08 -10.45 16.21
CA PRO A 226 20.22 -11.20 16.73
C PRO A 226 19.76 -12.36 17.60
N VAL A 227 20.26 -13.56 17.35
CA VAL A 227 19.87 -14.80 18.03
C VAL A 227 21.11 -15.51 18.55
N GLU A 228 21.06 -15.97 19.78
CA GLU A 228 22.11 -16.80 20.36
C GLU A 228 21.56 -18.00 21.11
N THR A 229 22.41 -19.00 21.31
CA THR A 229 22.11 -20.15 22.15
C THR A 229 22.33 -19.79 23.61
N PHE A 230 21.39 -20.18 24.45
CA PHE A 230 21.48 -20.11 25.90
C PHE A 230 21.89 -21.48 26.42
N VAL A 231 22.91 -21.50 27.27
CA VAL A 231 23.47 -22.74 27.82
C VAL A 231 23.36 -22.73 29.34
N GLU A 232 23.15 -23.91 29.92
CA GLU A 232 23.20 -24.07 31.37
C GLU A 232 24.65 -24.03 31.85
N LYS A 233 24.94 -23.07 32.73
CA LYS A 233 26.20 -23.01 33.46
C LYS A 233 25.96 -23.50 34.89
N THR A 234 26.55 -24.65 35.19
CA THR A 234 26.55 -25.20 36.55
C THR A 234 27.78 -24.70 37.30
N PHE A 235 27.53 -23.98 38.41
CA PHE A 235 28.54 -23.68 39.40
C PHE A 235 28.46 -24.70 40.53
N LEU A 236 29.53 -25.45 40.67
CA LEU A 236 29.78 -26.22 41.87
C LEU A 236 30.52 -25.27 42.83
N PHE A 237 29.98 -25.05 44.02
CA PHE A 237 30.62 -24.40 45.17
C PHE A 237 30.46 -22.87 45.37
N VAL A 238 29.24 -22.34 45.37
CA VAL A 238 29.01 -20.98 45.94
C VAL A 238 28.89 -21.09 47.47
N PRO A 239 29.72 -20.38 48.26
CA PRO A 239 29.68 -20.46 49.72
C PRO A 239 28.42 -19.83 50.29
N VAL A 240 27.82 -20.49 51.29
CA VAL A 240 26.66 -19.94 52.01
C VAL A 240 27.16 -19.02 53.11
N LEU A 241 26.87 -17.73 52.99
CA LEU A 241 27.17 -16.74 54.02
C LEU A 241 26.09 -16.76 55.09
N ILE A 242 26.49 -16.83 56.35
CA ILE A 242 25.55 -16.82 57.47
C ILE A 242 25.43 -15.38 57.98
N LYS A 243 24.19 -14.87 58.04
CA LYS A 243 23.87 -13.59 58.67
C LYS A 243 23.15 -13.83 60.00
N ASN A 244 23.46 -13.01 61.00
CA ASN A 244 22.78 -12.99 62.31
C ASN A 244 22.84 -14.30 63.12
N ALA A 245 23.98 -15.01 63.09
CA ALA A 245 24.17 -16.26 63.84
C ALA A 245 24.91 -16.08 65.17
N PRO A 246 24.56 -16.85 66.22
CA PRO A 246 25.43 -17.11 67.37
C PRO A 246 26.74 -17.79 66.96
N ASP A 247 27.84 -17.54 67.68
CA ASP A 247 29.21 -18.01 67.38
C ASP A 247 29.40 -19.53 67.25
N SER A 248 28.36 -20.34 67.50
CA SER A 248 28.42 -21.81 67.59
C SER A 248 27.60 -22.55 66.51
N ILE A 249 27.06 -21.86 65.50
CA ILE A 249 26.24 -22.49 64.45
C ILE A 249 27.06 -22.80 63.20
N SER A 250 27.03 -24.07 62.77
CA SER A 250 27.53 -24.49 61.47
C SER A 250 26.36 -24.77 60.51
N ILE A 251 26.48 -24.31 59.27
CA ILE A 251 25.48 -24.57 58.22
C ILE A 251 25.95 -25.72 57.33
N PHE A 252 25.05 -26.66 57.05
CA PHE A 252 25.30 -27.77 56.14
C PHE A 252 24.19 -27.87 55.09
N PRO A 253 24.52 -27.85 53.79
CA PRO A 253 25.86 -27.80 53.20
C PRO A 253 26.49 -26.39 53.28
N SER A 254 27.82 -26.32 53.42
CA SER A 254 28.56 -25.04 53.45
C SER A 254 28.69 -24.38 52.07
N THR A 255 28.39 -25.13 51.02
CA THR A 255 28.35 -24.66 49.65
C THR A 255 27.12 -25.22 48.95
N VAL A 256 26.55 -24.42 48.04
CA VAL A 256 25.42 -24.85 47.22
C VAL A 256 25.80 -24.88 45.75
N LYS A 257 25.18 -25.81 45.03
CA LYS A 257 25.26 -25.87 43.57
C LYS A 257 24.24 -24.87 43.00
N ILE A 258 24.72 -23.90 42.23
CA ILE A 258 23.87 -22.97 41.49
C ILE A 258 23.91 -23.37 40.03
N VAL A 259 22.74 -23.48 39.39
CA VAL A 259 22.61 -23.63 37.95
C VAL A 259 21.97 -22.36 37.43
N CYS A 260 22.62 -21.69 36.49
CA CYS A 260 22.03 -20.57 35.79
C CYS A 260 22.02 -20.82 34.28
N VAL A 261 21.12 -20.15 33.58
CA VAL A 261 21.08 -20.15 32.12
C VAL A 261 21.67 -18.82 31.65
N VAL A 262 22.67 -18.88 30.76
CA VAL A 262 23.34 -17.69 30.24
C VAL A 262 23.47 -17.77 28.73
N GLY A 263 23.36 -16.63 28.05
CA GLY A 263 23.68 -16.53 26.63
C GLY A 263 25.14 -16.93 26.40
N MET A 264 25.39 -17.64 25.30
CA MET A 264 26.74 -18.16 24.98
C MET A 264 27.79 -17.06 24.91
N SER A 265 27.42 -15.85 24.49
CA SER A 265 28.30 -14.67 24.48
C SER A 265 28.85 -14.31 25.87
N HIS A 266 28.02 -14.41 26.91
CA HIS A 266 28.36 -14.06 28.29
C HIS A 266 28.85 -15.27 29.12
N TYR A 267 29.01 -16.44 28.51
CA TYR A 267 29.33 -17.67 29.23
C TYR A 267 30.62 -17.53 30.07
N ASN A 268 31.65 -16.85 29.57
CA ASN A 268 32.92 -16.67 30.29
C ASN A 268 32.93 -15.47 31.24
N GLU A 269 31.95 -14.58 31.14
CA GLU A 269 31.86 -13.37 31.96
C GLU A 269 31.19 -13.66 33.30
N VAL A 270 30.20 -14.55 33.32
CA VAL A 270 29.49 -14.93 34.53
C VAL A 270 30.30 -15.96 35.33
N SER A 271 30.56 -15.65 36.59
CA SER A 271 31.42 -16.40 37.50
C SER A 271 30.71 -16.67 38.84
N ALA A 272 31.27 -17.57 39.66
CA ALA A 272 30.70 -17.88 40.97
C ALA A 272 30.68 -16.67 41.93
N THR A 273 31.57 -15.69 41.72
CA THR A 273 31.63 -14.47 42.53
C THR A 273 30.50 -13.48 42.25
N ASP A 274 29.77 -13.66 41.15
CA ASP A 274 28.60 -12.83 40.81
C ASP A 274 27.34 -13.26 41.57
N PHE A 275 27.41 -14.38 42.31
CA PHE A 275 26.30 -14.91 43.10
C PHE A 275 26.63 -14.86 44.59
N THR A 276 25.68 -14.35 45.38
CA THR A 276 25.74 -14.38 46.84
C THR A 276 24.58 -15.21 47.38
N VAL A 277 24.89 -16.22 48.20
CA VAL A 277 23.88 -17.04 48.88
C VAL A 277 23.97 -16.76 50.36
N GLU A 278 22.89 -16.26 50.93
CA GLU A 278 22.84 -15.86 52.34
C GLU A 278 21.78 -16.69 53.08
N ALA A 279 22.15 -17.17 54.28
CA ALA A 279 21.22 -17.74 55.24
C ALA A 279 21.08 -16.78 56.41
N ASP A 280 19.92 -16.13 56.53
CA ASP A 280 19.60 -15.24 57.64
C ASP A 280 18.98 -16.04 58.79
N LEU A 281 19.62 -16.02 59.96
CA LEU A 281 19.18 -16.76 61.15
C LEU A 281 18.46 -15.87 62.19
N GLN A 282 17.97 -14.70 61.78
CA GLN A 282 17.24 -13.79 62.66
C GLN A 282 16.05 -14.50 63.36
N GLY A 283 16.08 -14.56 64.70
CA GLY A 283 15.01 -15.11 65.53
C GLY A 283 15.11 -16.62 65.82
N ILE A 284 16.17 -17.30 65.36
CA ILE A 284 16.36 -18.73 65.65
C ILE A 284 17.01 -18.89 67.02
N SER A 285 16.24 -19.40 67.99
CA SER A 285 16.76 -19.76 69.32
C SER A 285 17.41 -21.14 69.27
N PRO A 286 18.66 -21.32 69.74
CA PRO A 286 19.26 -22.65 69.85
C PRO A 286 18.44 -23.51 70.80
N ARG A 287 18.12 -24.73 70.37
CA ARG A 287 17.45 -25.77 71.19
C ARG A 287 18.48 -26.62 71.92
#